data_AF-A0A1U9QU51-F1
#
_entry.id   AF-A0A1U9QU51-F1
#
_cell.length_a   1.000
_cell.length_b   1.000
_cell.length_c   1.000
_cell.angle_alpha   90.00
_cell.angle_beta   90.00
_cell.angle_gamma   90.00
#
_symmetry.space_group_name_H-M   'P 1'
#
loop_
_entity.id
_entity.type
_entity.pdbx_description
1 polymer ?
#
loop_
_entity_poly.entity_id
_entity_poly.type
_entity_poly.pdbx_seq_one_letter_code
_entity_poly.pdbx_strand_id
1 'polypeptide(L)'
;MNAAAPVTVLGLGLMGQALAEAFLREGHATTVWNRTAAKAEPLVAKGARLADSVADAVAASPLVIVCVLDYDAVHQLLDPVAGALDGRVLVNLTSGTSEGARETARWAAEHGAAYLDGAILTDPDGVGTADAVILYSGPHAVFEAHEPTLGLLGGATTHLGDDHGLSSLHDVAVLGLMWGVLNSFLQGAAVLGAAGVDASTFAPLAAKSVKMVADWVPGYAEQIDNGVYPAVDATLNTHLASMNHLVHESEFLGVSAEFPKLVRAMAERSVANGHGAEGYASMIELFRKPSGTRE
;
A
#
# COMPACT_ATOMS: atom_id res chain seq x y z
N MET A 1 -0.13 -35.02 -14.42
CA MET A 1 -0.23 -33.61 -13.99
C MET A 1 0.12 -33.61 -12.52
N ASN A 2 1.22 -32.97 -12.11
CA ASN A 2 1.49 -32.79 -10.68
C ASN A 2 0.36 -31.90 -10.14
N ALA A 3 -0.24 -32.30 -9.02
CA ALA A 3 -1.24 -31.48 -8.35
C ALA A 3 -0.60 -30.14 -7.94
N ALA A 4 -1.34 -29.04 -8.10
CA ALA A 4 -0.91 -27.73 -7.65
C ALA A 4 -0.63 -27.75 -6.14
N ALA A 5 0.41 -27.06 -5.68
CA ALA A 5 0.84 -27.09 -4.28
C ALA A 5 -0.27 -26.55 -3.36
N PRO A 6 -0.59 -27.21 -2.23
CA PRO A 6 -1.61 -26.73 -1.32
C PRO A 6 -1.19 -25.41 -0.66
N VAL A 7 -2.18 -24.55 -0.41
CA VAL A 7 -1.98 -23.23 0.19
C VAL A 7 -2.96 -23.01 1.33
N THR A 8 -2.52 -22.32 2.36
CA THR A 8 -3.38 -21.88 3.47
C THR A 8 -3.56 -20.37 3.45
N VAL A 9 -4.79 -19.88 3.68
CA VAL A 9 -5.09 -18.46 3.85
C VAL A 9 -5.68 -18.22 5.23
N LEU A 10 -5.02 -17.39 6.03
CA LEU A 10 -5.41 -16.99 7.38
C LEU A 10 -5.93 -15.55 7.38
N GLY A 11 -7.19 -15.38 7.78
CA GLY A 11 -7.87 -14.09 7.75
C GLY A 11 -8.75 -13.96 6.51
N LEU A 12 -10.07 -13.82 6.73
CA LEU A 12 -11.07 -13.78 5.66
C LEU A 12 -11.87 -12.47 5.69
N GLY A 13 -11.14 -11.35 5.77
CA GLY A 13 -11.66 -10.04 5.39
C GLY A 13 -11.92 -9.97 3.88
N LEU A 14 -12.28 -8.79 3.36
CA LEU A 14 -12.53 -8.62 1.92
C LEU A 14 -11.33 -9.08 1.08
N MET A 15 -10.12 -8.63 1.47
CA MET A 15 -8.89 -9.00 0.77
C MET A 15 -8.57 -10.50 0.92
N GLY A 16 -8.58 -11.03 2.15
CA GLY A 16 -8.30 -12.45 2.39
C GLY A 16 -9.25 -13.42 1.66
N GLN A 17 -10.53 -13.03 1.48
CA GLN A 17 -11.46 -13.79 0.64
C GLN A 17 -11.02 -13.78 -0.83
N ALA A 18 -10.70 -12.62 -1.40
CA ALA A 18 -10.23 -12.51 -2.78
C ALA A 18 -8.95 -13.33 -3.04
N LEU A 19 -7.99 -13.31 -2.09
CA LEU A 19 -6.78 -14.13 -2.15
C LEU A 19 -7.10 -15.63 -2.20
N ALA A 20 -7.97 -16.11 -1.30
CA ALA A 20 -8.38 -17.52 -1.28
C ALA A 20 -9.13 -17.93 -2.55
N GLU A 21 -9.98 -17.06 -3.09
CA GLU A 21 -10.70 -17.30 -4.34
C GLU A 21 -9.77 -17.41 -5.54
N ALA A 22 -8.72 -16.58 -5.60
CA ALA A 22 -7.72 -16.66 -6.67
C ALA A 22 -7.03 -18.03 -6.68
N PHE A 23 -6.62 -18.55 -5.52
CA PHE A 23 -6.01 -19.88 -5.43
C PHE A 23 -6.98 -21.00 -5.82
N LEU A 24 -8.24 -20.94 -5.37
CA LEU A 24 -9.26 -21.92 -5.73
C LEU A 24 -9.52 -21.96 -7.23
N ARG A 25 -9.61 -20.79 -7.88
CA ARG A 25 -9.84 -20.66 -9.33
C ARG A 25 -8.74 -21.33 -10.16
N GLU A 26 -7.50 -21.29 -9.68
CA GLU A 26 -6.35 -21.92 -10.31
C GLU A 26 -6.15 -23.38 -9.88
N GLY A 27 -7.08 -23.95 -9.11
CA GLY A 27 -7.11 -25.37 -8.76
C GLY A 27 -6.19 -25.77 -7.60
N HIS A 28 -5.68 -24.81 -6.82
CA HIS A 28 -4.92 -25.12 -5.61
C HIS A 28 -5.82 -25.66 -4.50
N ALA A 29 -5.39 -26.75 -3.86
CA ALA A 29 -6.01 -27.22 -2.63
C ALA A 29 -5.85 -26.15 -1.55
N THR A 30 -6.92 -25.42 -1.28
CA THR A 30 -6.89 -24.21 -0.44
C THR A 30 -7.53 -24.49 0.91
N THR A 31 -6.75 -24.37 1.98
CA THR A 31 -7.23 -24.40 3.36
C THR A 31 -7.42 -22.96 3.84
N VAL A 32 -8.52 -22.69 4.54
CA VAL A 32 -8.84 -21.34 5.02
C VAL A 32 -9.15 -21.36 6.50
N TRP A 33 -8.83 -20.27 7.18
CA TRP A 33 -9.22 -20.07 8.57
C TRP A 33 -9.54 -18.60 8.85
N ASN A 34 -10.53 -18.37 9.70
CA ASN A 34 -10.85 -17.04 10.22
C ASN A 34 -11.52 -17.13 11.59
N ARG A 35 -11.27 -16.15 12.46
CA ARG A 35 -11.91 -16.04 13.79
C ARG A 35 -13.44 -16.16 13.74
N THR A 36 -14.06 -15.57 12.72
CA THR A 36 -15.49 -15.72 12.44
C THR A 36 -15.68 -16.73 11.32
N ALA A 37 -16.01 -17.98 11.66
CA ALA A 37 -16.10 -19.10 10.73
C ALA A 37 -17.08 -18.86 9.56
N ALA A 38 -18.21 -18.18 9.81
CA ALA A 38 -19.22 -17.89 8.78
C ALA A 38 -18.65 -17.12 7.57
N LYS A 39 -17.55 -16.38 7.71
CA LYS A 39 -16.89 -15.71 6.58
C LYS A 39 -16.27 -16.68 5.57
N ALA A 40 -16.07 -17.94 5.94
CA ALA A 40 -15.55 -18.98 5.06
C ALA A 40 -16.64 -19.66 4.22
N GLU A 41 -17.92 -19.49 4.54
CA GLU A 41 -19.03 -20.19 3.84
C GLU A 41 -18.99 -20.01 2.31
N PRO A 42 -18.75 -18.81 1.75
CA PRO A 42 -18.66 -18.65 0.29
C PRO A 42 -17.47 -19.41 -0.33
N LEU A 43 -16.35 -19.50 0.39
CA LEU A 43 -15.14 -20.19 -0.06
C LEU A 43 -15.30 -21.71 0.03
N VAL A 44 -15.94 -22.21 1.09
CA VAL A 44 -16.25 -23.63 1.25
C VAL A 44 -17.19 -24.09 0.14
N ALA A 45 -18.19 -23.29 -0.21
CA ALA A 45 -19.06 -23.57 -1.36
C ALA A 45 -18.31 -23.65 -2.70
N LYS A 46 -17.15 -22.98 -2.80
CA LYS A 46 -16.23 -23.02 -3.95
C LYS A 46 -15.14 -24.10 -3.83
N GLY A 47 -15.13 -24.89 -2.76
CA GLY A 47 -14.21 -26.03 -2.58
C GLY A 47 -13.05 -25.80 -1.62
N ALA A 48 -12.98 -24.67 -0.90
CA ALA A 48 -12.01 -24.50 0.18
C ALA A 48 -12.31 -25.44 1.36
N ARG A 49 -11.26 -25.86 2.05
CA ARG A 49 -11.37 -26.56 3.34
C ARG A 49 -11.28 -25.53 4.47
N LEU A 50 -12.34 -25.41 5.26
CA LEU A 50 -12.26 -24.67 6.53
C LEU A 50 -11.51 -25.52 7.57
N ALA A 51 -10.48 -24.96 8.19
CA ALA A 51 -9.76 -25.60 9.29
C ALA A 51 -10.45 -25.35 10.64
N ASP A 52 -10.39 -26.33 11.55
CA ASP A 52 -10.99 -26.26 12.88
C ASP A 52 -10.17 -25.38 13.85
N SER A 53 -8.87 -25.25 13.60
CA SER A 53 -7.95 -24.41 14.37
C SER A 53 -6.86 -23.78 13.48
N VAL A 54 -6.17 -22.78 14.01
CA VAL A 54 -5.03 -22.13 13.34
C VAL A 54 -3.89 -23.13 13.14
N ALA A 55 -3.62 -23.98 14.14
CA ALA A 55 -2.59 -25.01 14.05
C ALA A 55 -2.90 -26.01 12.90
N ASP A 56 -4.16 -26.45 12.78
CA ASP A 56 -4.59 -27.34 11.70
C ASP A 56 -4.49 -26.67 10.33
N ALA A 57 -4.80 -25.37 10.25
CA ALA A 57 -4.66 -24.58 9.04
C ALA A 57 -3.19 -24.51 8.61
N VAL A 58 -2.31 -24.03 9.49
CA VAL A 58 -0.86 -23.92 9.23
C VAL A 58 -0.28 -25.28 8.83
N ALA A 59 -0.64 -26.35 9.54
CA ALA A 59 -0.13 -27.68 9.27
C ALA A 59 -0.55 -28.24 7.90
N ALA A 60 -1.65 -27.76 7.31
CA ALA A 60 -2.21 -28.27 6.06
C ALA A 60 -1.43 -27.88 4.79
N SER A 61 -0.55 -26.88 4.84
CA SER A 61 0.11 -26.37 3.63
C SER A 61 1.55 -25.91 3.86
N PRO A 62 2.50 -26.17 2.93
CA PRO A 62 3.86 -25.65 3.02
C PRO A 62 3.91 -24.13 2.89
N LEU A 63 2.94 -23.52 2.18
CA LEU A 63 2.77 -22.08 2.02
C LEU A 63 1.56 -21.60 2.82
N VAL A 64 1.79 -20.65 3.73
CA VAL A 64 0.76 -20.01 4.56
C VAL A 64 0.73 -18.53 4.25
N ILE A 65 -0.40 -18.04 3.77
CA ILE A 65 -0.67 -16.62 3.54
C ILE A 65 -1.45 -16.10 4.74
N VAL A 66 -1.01 -14.99 5.34
CA VAL A 66 -1.77 -14.29 6.39
C VAL A 66 -2.15 -12.88 5.92
N CYS A 67 -3.42 -12.53 6.05
CA CYS A 67 -3.97 -11.22 5.68
C CYS A 67 -5.02 -10.81 6.73
N VAL A 68 -4.57 -10.09 7.75
CA VAL A 68 -5.40 -9.68 8.90
C VAL A 68 -5.35 -8.16 9.08
N LEU A 69 -5.64 -7.65 10.27
CA LEU A 69 -5.79 -6.21 10.52
C LEU A 69 -4.44 -5.48 10.56
N ASP A 70 -3.51 -6.03 11.34
CA ASP A 70 -2.21 -5.45 11.65
C ASP A 70 -1.26 -6.57 12.12
N TYR A 71 -0.01 -6.21 12.38
CA TYR A 71 1.04 -7.13 12.84
C TYR A 71 0.76 -7.70 14.24
N ASP A 72 0.15 -6.93 15.12
CA ASP A 72 -0.28 -7.43 16.44
C ASP A 72 -1.30 -8.56 16.29
N ALA A 73 -2.23 -8.45 15.33
CA ALA A 73 -3.18 -9.50 15.02
C ALA A 73 -2.51 -10.74 14.38
N VAL A 74 -1.41 -10.56 13.63
CA VAL A 74 -0.58 -11.69 13.14
C VAL A 74 0.02 -12.45 14.31
N HIS A 75 0.64 -11.75 15.27
CA HIS A 75 1.25 -12.35 16.44
C HIS A 75 0.24 -12.99 17.40
N GLN A 76 -0.87 -12.31 17.70
CA GLN A 76 -1.97 -12.90 18.49
C GLN A 76 -2.51 -14.19 17.87
N LEU A 77 -2.48 -14.29 16.55
CA LEU A 77 -2.95 -15.44 15.80
C LEU A 77 -1.93 -16.60 15.80
N LEU A 78 -0.66 -16.29 15.56
CA LEU A 78 0.36 -17.29 15.25
C LEU A 78 1.29 -17.63 16.42
N ASP A 79 1.54 -16.71 17.36
CA ASP A 79 2.40 -16.98 18.53
C ASP A 79 1.96 -18.24 19.31
N PRO A 80 0.66 -18.50 19.56
CA PRO A 80 0.23 -19.69 20.30
C PRO A 80 0.52 -21.01 19.57
N VAL A 81 0.79 -20.95 18.27
CA VAL A 81 0.99 -22.10 17.39
C VAL A 81 2.30 -22.02 16.60
N ALA A 82 3.25 -21.18 17.04
CA ALA A 82 4.44 -20.84 16.27
C ALA A 82 5.29 -22.08 15.90
N GLY A 83 5.32 -23.09 16.76
CA GLY A 83 5.99 -24.37 16.47
C GLY A 83 5.41 -25.16 15.28
N ALA A 84 4.17 -24.86 14.84
CA ALA A 84 3.60 -25.46 13.64
C ALA A 84 4.16 -24.86 12.34
N LEU A 85 4.87 -23.73 12.41
CA LEU A 85 5.47 -23.04 11.27
C LEU A 85 6.84 -23.62 10.87
N ASP A 86 7.41 -24.52 11.67
CA ASP A 86 8.71 -25.14 11.37
C ASP A 86 8.70 -25.80 9.98
N GLY A 87 9.66 -25.41 9.14
CA GLY A 87 9.78 -25.87 7.75
C GLY A 87 8.70 -25.34 6.80
N ARG A 88 7.91 -24.32 7.20
CA ARG A 88 6.91 -23.66 6.34
C ARG A 88 7.42 -22.34 5.80
N VAL A 89 6.72 -21.84 4.78
CA VAL A 89 6.86 -20.47 4.28
C VAL A 89 5.65 -19.67 4.71
N LEU A 90 5.88 -18.63 5.51
CA LEU A 90 4.88 -17.66 5.91
C LEU A 90 5.00 -16.42 5.03
N VAL A 91 3.92 -16.08 4.32
CA VAL A 91 3.80 -14.85 3.53
C VAL A 91 2.80 -13.95 4.22
N ASN A 92 3.25 -12.81 4.72
CA ASN A 92 2.40 -11.84 5.37
C ASN A 92 1.99 -10.74 4.39
N LEU A 93 0.70 -10.62 4.11
CA LEU A 93 0.09 -9.59 3.28
C LEU A 93 -0.79 -8.65 4.14
N THR A 94 -0.41 -8.48 5.40
CA THR A 94 -1.06 -7.55 6.34
C THR A 94 -0.33 -6.22 6.28
N SER A 95 -1.05 -5.12 6.11
CA SER A 95 -0.46 -3.78 6.15
C SER A 95 0.16 -3.49 7.52
N GLY A 96 1.26 -2.75 7.53
CA GLY A 96 1.94 -2.37 8.77
C GLY A 96 3.18 -1.51 8.52
N THR A 97 4.15 -1.62 9.40
CA THR A 97 5.40 -0.85 9.35
C THR A 97 6.57 -1.73 8.96
N SER A 98 7.62 -1.12 8.43
CA SER A 98 8.87 -1.83 8.12
C SER A 98 9.60 -2.36 9.34
N GLU A 99 9.37 -1.76 10.52
CA GLU A 99 9.83 -2.29 11.80
C GLU A 99 9.08 -3.58 12.16
N GLY A 100 7.75 -3.57 12.08
CA GLY A 100 6.92 -4.76 12.28
C GLY A 100 7.29 -5.90 11.31
N ALA A 101 7.48 -5.59 10.03
CA ALA A 101 7.95 -6.54 9.02
C ALA A 101 9.25 -7.24 9.42
N ARG A 102 10.24 -6.48 9.90
CA ARG A 102 11.53 -7.02 10.35
C ARG A 102 11.41 -7.78 11.67
N GLU A 103 10.54 -7.35 12.57
CA GLU A 103 10.26 -8.04 13.83
C GLU A 103 9.62 -9.41 13.59
N THR A 104 8.56 -9.46 12.78
CA THR A 104 7.91 -10.71 12.40
C THR A 104 8.85 -11.62 11.61
N ALA A 105 9.73 -11.07 10.74
CA ALA A 105 10.74 -11.86 10.06
C ALA A 105 11.72 -12.55 11.04
N ARG A 106 12.21 -11.82 12.07
CA ARG A 106 13.06 -12.40 13.11
C ARG A 106 12.33 -13.48 13.89
N TRP A 107 11.10 -13.19 14.32
CA TRP A 107 10.25 -14.14 15.03
C TRP A 107 9.97 -15.41 14.20
N ALA A 108 9.71 -15.29 12.90
CA ALA A 108 9.47 -16.42 12.02
C ALA A 108 10.71 -17.33 11.91
N ALA A 109 11.90 -16.71 11.79
CA ALA A 109 13.17 -17.43 11.75
C ALA A 109 13.46 -18.19 13.06
N GLU A 110 13.14 -17.62 14.22
CA GLU A 110 13.26 -18.28 15.54
C GLU A 110 12.38 -19.54 15.64
N HIS A 111 11.30 -19.61 14.87
CA HIS A 111 10.36 -20.74 14.82
C HIS A 111 10.53 -21.63 13.58
N GLY A 112 11.66 -21.52 12.88
CA GLY A 112 12.02 -22.41 11.77
C GLY A 112 11.26 -22.16 10.47
N ALA A 113 10.57 -21.02 10.35
CA ALA A 113 9.82 -20.64 9.16
C ALA A 113 10.65 -19.72 8.26
N ALA A 114 10.56 -19.93 6.94
CA ALA A 114 10.94 -18.90 5.98
C ALA A 114 9.83 -17.84 5.91
N TYR A 115 10.21 -16.58 5.71
CA TYR A 115 9.29 -15.46 5.75
C TYR A 115 9.43 -14.57 4.52
N LEU A 116 8.30 -14.15 3.96
CA LEU A 116 8.22 -13.05 3.01
C LEU A 116 7.20 -12.03 3.53
N ASP A 117 7.58 -10.77 3.47
CA ASP A 117 6.68 -9.65 3.72
C ASP A 117 6.14 -9.14 2.40
N GLY A 118 4.85 -8.80 2.35
CA GLY A 118 4.26 -8.28 1.13
C GLY A 118 3.21 -7.21 1.34
N ALA A 119 3.00 -6.43 0.28
CA ALA A 119 2.05 -5.33 0.23
C ALA A 119 1.16 -5.48 -0.99
N ILE A 120 -0.15 -5.41 -0.78
CA ILE A 120 -1.14 -5.49 -1.84
C ILE A 120 -1.51 -4.07 -2.26
N LEU A 121 -1.08 -3.65 -3.45
CA LEU A 121 -1.36 -2.33 -4.02
C LEU A 121 -2.54 -2.38 -5.00
N THR A 122 -3.56 -3.16 -4.66
CA THR A 122 -4.75 -3.39 -5.49
C THR A 122 -5.94 -3.61 -4.58
N ASP A 123 -7.13 -3.24 -5.03
CA ASP A 123 -8.37 -3.55 -4.34
C ASP A 123 -8.75 -5.05 -4.49
N PRO A 124 -9.69 -5.56 -3.67
CA PRO A 124 -10.05 -6.98 -3.72
C PRO A 124 -10.52 -7.48 -5.09
N ASP A 125 -11.18 -6.65 -5.89
CA ASP A 125 -11.72 -7.08 -7.20
C ASP A 125 -10.61 -7.25 -8.24
N GLY A 126 -9.46 -6.59 -8.05
CA GLY A 126 -8.30 -6.73 -8.92
C GLY A 126 -7.44 -7.97 -8.65
N VAL A 127 -7.62 -8.67 -7.53
CA VAL A 127 -6.79 -9.83 -7.17
C VAL A 127 -6.87 -10.93 -8.23
N GLY A 128 -5.71 -11.39 -8.66
CA GLY A 128 -5.54 -12.41 -9.71
C GLY A 128 -5.83 -11.93 -11.13
N THR A 129 -5.90 -10.63 -11.34
CA THR A 129 -5.87 -10.01 -12.68
C THR A 129 -4.43 -9.67 -13.08
N ALA A 130 -4.23 -9.35 -14.37
CA ALA A 130 -2.92 -8.96 -14.89
C ALA A 130 -2.39 -7.65 -14.26
N ASP A 131 -3.30 -6.75 -13.88
CA ASP A 131 -2.97 -5.41 -13.37
C ASP A 131 -2.79 -5.40 -11.84
N ALA A 132 -3.08 -6.50 -11.14
CA ALA A 132 -2.85 -6.57 -9.70
C ALA A 132 -1.35 -6.51 -9.38
N VAL A 133 -1.01 -5.55 -8.52
CA VAL A 133 0.36 -5.30 -8.06
C VAL A 133 0.48 -5.79 -6.62
N ILE A 134 1.33 -6.79 -6.41
CA ILE A 134 1.71 -7.25 -5.08
C ILE A 134 3.24 -7.20 -4.98
N LEU A 135 3.72 -6.48 -3.99
CA LEU A 135 5.13 -6.33 -3.70
C LEU A 135 5.53 -7.36 -2.66
N TYR A 136 6.72 -7.94 -2.80
CA TYR A 136 7.29 -8.88 -1.84
C TYR A 136 8.73 -8.49 -1.48
N SER A 137 9.13 -8.80 -0.26
CA SER A 137 10.51 -8.62 0.23
C SER A 137 10.85 -9.68 1.28
N GLY A 138 12.15 -9.94 1.44
CA GLY A 138 12.67 -11.11 2.15
C GLY A 138 13.53 -11.98 1.22
N PRO A 139 14.04 -13.13 1.68
CA PRO A 139 15.05 -13.90 0.95
C PRO A 139 14.63 -14.23 -0.49
N HIS A 140 15.41 -13.77 -1.47
CA HIS A 140 15.10 -13.95 -2.89
C HIS A 140 14.82 -15.42 -3.28
N ALA A 141 15.60 -16.37 -2.76
CA ALA A 141 15.41 -17.79 -3.03
C ALA A 141 14.05 -18.34 -2.54
N VAL A 142 13.49 -17.78 -1.46
CA VAL A 142 12.15 -18.16 -0.96
C VAL A 142 11.08 -17.60 -1.90
N PHE A 143 11.27 -16.36 -2.37
CA PHE A 143 10.38 -15.77 -3.36
C PHE A 143 10.39 -16.55 -4.67
N GLU A 144 11.56 -16.81 -5.28
CA GLU A 144 11.66 -17.56 -6.54
C GLU A 144 11.02 -18.95 -6.46
N ALA A 145 11.19 -19.66 -5.34
CA ALA A 145 10.59 -20.97 -5.13
C ALA A 145 9.04 -20.96 -5.09
N HIS A 146 8.44 -19.83 -4.71
CA HIS A 146 7.00 -19.67 -4.55
C HIS A 146 6.35 -18.70 -5.55
N GLU A 147 7.14 -18.00 -6.37
CA GLU A 147 6.69 -17.06 -7.40
C GLU A 147 5.60 -17.64 -8.31
N PRO A 148 5.67 -18.90 -8.79
CA PRO A 148 4.60 -19.46 -9.63
C PRO A 148 3.24 -19.53 -8.93
N THR A 149 3.21 -19.65 -7.60
CA THR A 149 1.98 -19.65 -6.81
C THR A 149 1.57 -18.22 -6.44
N LEU A 150 2.52 -17.38 -6.02
CA LEU A 150 2.24 -15.99 -5.63
C LEU A 150 1.81 -15.12 -6.81
N GLY A 151 2.34 -15.38 -8.01
CA GLY A 151 1.96 -14.70 -9.25
C GLY A 151 0.49 -14.90 -9.66
N LEU A 152 -0.19 -15.90 -9.10
CA LEU A 152 -1.63 -16.11 -9.30
C LEU A 152 -2.48 -15.03 -8.61
N LEU A 153 -1.91 -14.33 -7.63
CA LEU A 153 -2.55 -13.25 -6.89
C LEU A 153 -2.43 -11.89 -7.60
N GLY A 154 -1.45 -11.73 -8.49
CA GLY A 154 -1.29 -10.49 -9.27
C GLY A 154 -0.28 -10.63 -10.40
N GLY A 155 -0.68 -10.20 -11.60
CA GLY A 155 0.15 -10.29 -12.81
C GLY A 155 1.37 -9.38 -12.83
N ALA A 156 1.44 -8.39 -11.93
CA ALA A 156 2.58 -7.50 -11.75
C ALA A 156 3.30 -7.75 -10.39
N THR A 157 3.35 -9.01 -9.96
CA THR A 157 4.07 -9.42 -8.74
C THR A 157 5.56 -9.07 -8.85
N THR A 158 6.11 -8.38 -7.84
CA THR A 158 7.49 -7.87 -7.85
C THR A 158 8.21 -8.15 -6.54
N HIS A 159 9.45 -8.66 -6.61
CA HIS A 159 10.35 -8.76 -5.45
C HIS A 159 11.23 -7.51 -5.35
N LEU A 160 11.26 -6.88 -4.18
CA LEU A 160 11.95 -5.61 -3.94
C LEU A 160 13.37 -5.78 -3.38
N GLY A 161 13.71 -6.97 -2.88
CA GLY A 161 14.99 -7.26 -2.24
C GLY A 161 14.85 -8.02 -0.91
N ASP A 162 16.00 -8.33 -0.31
CA ASP A 162 16.09 -9.22 0.85
C ASP A 162 15.67 -8.58 2.19
N ASP A 163 15.57 -7.26 2.26
CA ASP A 163 15.09 -6.55 3.44
C ASP A 163 13.56 -6.60 3.53
N HIS A 164 13.05 -7.43 4.44
CA HIS A 164 11.62 -7.62 4.72
C HIS A 164 10.84 -6.32 4.95
N GLY A 165 11.50 -5.22 5.35
CA GLY A 165 10.83 -3.94 5.54
C GLY A 165 10.45 -3.22 4.25
N LEU A 166 10.97 -3.62 3.09
CA LEU A 166 10.82 -2.87 1.84
C LEU A 166 9.39 -2.85 1.32
N SER A 167 8.66 -3.97 1.39
CA SER A 167 7.25 -4.04 0.97
C SER A 167 6.41 -3.01 1.73
N SER A 168 6.50 -3.03 3.06
CA SER A 168 5.78 -2.10 3.94
C SER A 168 6.19 -0.63 3.74
N LEU A 169 7.47 -0.33 3.44
CA LEU A 169 7.91 1.04 3.11
C LEU A 169 7.30 1.55 1.80
N HIS A 170 7.26 0.71 0.77
CA HIS A 170 6.65 1.08 -0.52
C HIS A 170 5.13 1.23 -0.36
N ASP A 171 4.49 0.37 0.42
CA ASP A 171 3.05 0.44 0.73
C ASP A 171 2.67 1.80 1.30
N VAL A 172 3.29 2.20 2.42
CA VAL A 172 2.95 3.47 3.07
C VAL A 172 3.29 4.69 2.21
N ALA A 173 4.33 4.61 1.37
CA ALA A 173 4.66 5.67 0.42
C ALA A 173 3.57 5.84 -0.65
N VAL A 174 3.07 4.74 -1.22
CA VAL A 174 1.98 4.75 -2.22
C VAL A 174 0.65 5.17 -1.60
N LEU A 175 0.33 4.68 -0.39
CA LEU A 175 -0.88 5.10 0.33
C LEU A 175 -0.86 6.59 0.67
N GLY A 176 0.30 7.16 0.99
CA GLY A 176 0.50 8.60 1.14
C GLY A 176 0.07 9.39 -0.10
N LEU A 177 0.45 8.92 -1.30
CA LEU A 177 0.01 9.51 -2.57
C LEU A 177 -1.51 9.39 -2.75
N MET A 178 -2.07 8.22 -2.46
CA MET A 178 -3.52 7.98 -2.56
C MET A 178 -4.30 8.99 -1.70
N TRP A 179 -3.96 9.14 -0.42
CA TRP A 179 -4.64 10.09 0.46
C TRP A 179 -4.43 11.54 0.03
N GLY A 180 -3.25 11.89 -0.50
CA GLY A 180 -2.98 13.21 -1.05
C GLY A 180 -3.90 13.55 -2.23
N VAL A 181 -4.06 12.62 -3.18
CA VAL A 181 -4.94 12.78 -4.35
C VAL A 181 -6.40 12.83 -3.93
N LEU A 182 -6.85 11.92 -3.07
CA LEU A 182 -8.24 11.86 -2.59
C LEU A 182 -8.63 13.14 -1.84
N ASN A 183 -7.80 13.60 -0.91
CA ASN A 183 -8.07 14.83 -0.17
C ASN A 183 -8.05 16.07 -1.06
N SER A 184 -7.17 16.11 -2.06
CA SER A 184 -7.15 17.19 -3.06
C SER A 184 -8.41 17.21 -3.92
N PHE A 185 -8.90 16.03 -4.35
CA PHE A 185 -10.17 15.92 -5.07
C PHE A 185 -11.35 16.38 -4.22
N LEU A 186 -11.43 15.91 -2.97
CA LEU A 186 -12.52 16.26 -2.04
C LEU A 186 -12.53 17.77 -1.73
N GLN A 187 -11.37 18.40 -1.53
CA GLN A 187 -11.26 19.85 -1.38
C GLN A 187 -11.80 20.59 -2.62
N GLY A 188 -11.40 20.17 -3.81
CA GLY A 188 -11.87 20.78 -5.06
C GLY A 188 -13.38 20.60 -5.26
N ALA A 189 -13.90 19.41 -4.97
CA ALA A 189 -15.33 19.12 -5.03
C ALA A 189 -16.14 19.97 -4.03
N ALA A 190 -15.62 20.22 -2.83
CA ALA A 190 -16.27 21.09 -1.85
C ALA A 190 -16.31 22.56 -2.29
N VAL A 191 -15.19 23.10 -2.80
CA VAL A 191 -15.11 24.46 -3.35
C VAL A 191 -16.10 24.64 -4.51
N LEU A 192 -16.11 23.70 -5.46
CA LEU A 192 -17.03 23.73 -6.60
C LEU A 192 -18.49 23.51 -6.19
N GLY A 193 -18.74 22.65 -5.20
CA GLY A 193 -20.06 22.41 -4.64
C GLY A 193 -20.67 23.65 -3.99
N ALA A 194 -19.87 24.48 -3.32
CA ALA A 194 -20.32 25.77 -2.78
C ALA A 194 -20.77 26.75 -3.88
N ALA A 195 -20.30 26.57 -5.12
CA ALA A 195 -20.75 27.31 -6.30
C ALA A 195 -21.86 26.57 -7.10
N GLY A 196 -22.40 25.47 -6.59
CA GLY A 196 -23.49 24.71 -7.21
C GLY A 196 -23.05 23.72 -8.31
N VAL A 197 -21.78 23.34 -8.35
CA VAL A 197 -21.26 22.33 -9.30
C VAL A 197 -21.15 20.97 -8.63
N ASP A 198 -21.81 19.96 -9.20
CA ASP A 198 -21.77 18.59 -8.68
C ASP A 198 -20.38 17.97 -8.80
N ALA A 199 -20.00 17.16 -7.80
CA ALA A 199 -18.73 16.42 -7.81
C ALA A 199 -18.58 15.51 -9.05
N SER A 200 -19.69 14.94 -9.54
CA SER A 200 -19.71 14.13 -10.77
C SER A 200 -19.39 14.91 -12.03
N THR A 201 -19.68 16.22 -12.05
CA THR A 201 -19.33 17.11 -13.16
C THR A 201 -17.85 17.49 -13.11
N PHE A 202 -17.28 17.61 -11.91
CA PHE A 202 -15.85 17.86 -11.71
C PHE A 202 -14.97 16.62 -11.97
N ALA A 203 -15.45 15.43 -11.62
CA ALA A 203 -14.65 14.20 -11.61
C ALA A 203 -13.87 13.90 -12.91
N PRO A 204 -14.44 14.05 -14.13
CA PRO A 204 -13.68 13.81 -15.36
C PRO A 204 -12.50 14.78 -15.53
N LEU A 205 -12.68 16.05 -15.17
CA LEU A 205 -11.60 17.05 -15.20
C LEU A 205 -10.55 16.74 -14.13
N ALA A 206 -10.98 16.40 -12.92
CA ALA A 206 -10.07 16.01 -11.84
C ALA A 206 -9.20 14.81 -12.24
N ALA A 207 -9.79 13.75 -12.80
CA ALA A 207 -9.07 12.57 -13.25
C ALA A 207 -8.04 12.89 -14.33
N LYS A 208 -8.40 13.74 -15.31
CA LYS A 208 -7.46 14.21 -16.34
C LYS A 208 -6.29 14.99 -15.73
N SER A 209 -6.56 15.86 -14.76
CA SER A 209 -5.53 16.64 -14.07
C SER A 209 -4.60 15.76 -13.24
N VAL A 210 -5.14 14.76 -12.52
CA VAL A 210 -4.33 13.78 -11.77
C VAL A 210 -3.39 13.02 -12.70
N LYS A 211 -3.87 12.56 -13.86
CA LYS A 211 -3.01 11.90 -14.85
C LYS A 211 -1.90 12.84 -15.34
N MET A 212 -2.23 14.10 -15.63
CA MET A 212 -1.22 15.09 -16.04
C MET A 212 -0.13 15.29 -14.98
N VAL A 213 -0.50 15.35 -13.69
CA VAL A 213 0.48 15.46 -12.58
C VAL A 213 1.30 14.17 -12.45
N ALA A 214 0.68 13.01 -12.61
CA ALA A 214 1.40 11.72 -12.59
C ALA A 214 2.47 11.66 -13.68
N ASP A 215 2.21 12.21 -14.87
CA ASP A 215 3.18 12.27 -15.97
C ASP A 215 4.41 13.15 -15.62
N TRP A 216 4.36 14.01 -14.59
CA TRP A 216 5.50 14.83 -14.13
C TRP A 216 6.42 14.11 -13.14
N VAL A 217 5.92 13.07 -12.44
CA VAL A 217 6.63 12.40 -11.34
C VAL A 217 8.00 11.86 -11.76
N PRO A 218 8.19 11.21 -12.92
CA PRO A 218 9.52 10.74 -13.34
C PRO A 218 10.55 11.88 -13.46
N GLY A 219 10.15 13.02 -14.00
CA GLY A 219 11.03 14.19 -14.12
C GLY A 219 11.37 14.81 -12.76
N TYR A 220 10.46 14.75 -11.78
CA TYR A 220 10.77 15.16 -10.41
C TYR A 220 11.69 14.16 -9.71
N ALA A 221 11.55 12.85 -9.96
CA ALA A 221 12.46 11.84 -9.44
C ALA A 221 13.91 12.11 -9.90
N GLU A 222 14.12 12.37 -11.20
CA GLU A 222 15.45 12.74 -11.72
C GLU A 222 16.03 14.00 -11.05
N GLN A 223 15.20 15.02 -10.80
CA GLN A 223 15.64 16.23 -10.10
C GLN A 223 16.02 15.95 -8.64
N ILE A 224 15.23 15.11 -7.96
CA ILE A 224 15.47 14.70 -6.57
C ILE A 224 16.78 13.93 -6.44
N ASP A 225 17.02 12.96 -7.33
CA ASP A 225 18.21 12.11 -7.32
C ASP A 225 19.49 12.91 -7.61
N ASN A 226 19.40 13.92 -8.49
CA ASN A 226 20.51 14.80 -8.82
C ASN A 226 20.70 15.96 -7.83
N GLY A 227 19.72 16.24 -6.97
CA GLY A 227 19.75 17.38 -6.04
C GLY A 227 19.75 18.75 -6.73
N VAL A 228 19.15 18.85 -7.93
CA VAL A 228 19.07 20.09 -8.71
C VAL A 228 17.62 20.32 -9.15
N TYR A 229 17.09 21.51 -8.85
CA TYR A 229 15.66 21.83 -8.96
C TYR A 229 15.37 22.97 -9.96
N PRO A 230 15.60 22.76 -11.28
CA PRO A 230 15.32 23.78 -12.27
C PRO A 230 13.82 24.10 -12.34
N ALA A 231 13.47 25.38 -12.42
CA ALA A 231 12.10 25.82 -12.68
C ALA A 231 11.76 25.70 -14.18
N VAL A 232 11.57 24.46 -14.67
CA VAL A 232 11.31 24.15 -16.09
C VAL A 232 9.91 24.61 -16.52
N ASP A 233 8.94 24.54 -15.61
CA ASP A 233 7.53 24.88 -15.80
C ASP A 233 7.14 26.15 -15.03
N ALA A 234 7.37 26.16 -13.72
CA ALA A 234 7.06 27.28 -12.84
C ALA A 234 8.00 27.32 -11.63
N THR A 235 8.22 28.53 -11.12
CA THR A 235 8.94 28.72 -9.86
C THR A 235 8.04 28.42 -8.66
N LEU A 236 8.61 28.04 -7.52
CA LEU A 236 7.86 27.84 -6.29
C LEU A 236 7.12 29.12 -5.84
N ASN A 237 7.66 30.30 -6.10
CA ASN A 237 6.95 31.58 -5.88
C ASN A 237 5.66 31.68 -6.72
N THR A 238 5.67 31.24 -7.97
CA THR A 238 4.48 31.19 -8.83
C THR A 238 3.43 30.23 -8.27
N HIS A 239 3.85 29.06 -7.78
CA HIS A 239 2.95 28.11 -7.12
C HIS A 239 2.36 28.69 -5.83
N LEU A 240 3.18 29.34 -5.00
CA LEU A 240 2.73 29.96 -3.75
C LEU A 240 1.66 31.03 -3.98
N ALA A 241 1.79 31.86 -5.03
CA ALA A 241 0.75 32.81 -5.41
C ALA A 241 -0.58 32.11 -5.76
N SER A 242 -0.54 31.03 -6.54
CA SER A 242 -1.74 30.24 -6.87
C SER A 242 -2.36 29.55 -5.64
N MET A 243 -1.54 29.07 -4.71
CA MET A 243 -2.01 28.50 -3.45
C MET A 243 -2.77 29.54 -2.60
N ASN A 244 -2.33 30.80 -2.61
CA ASN A 244 -3.05 31.88 -1.94
C ASN A 244 -4.46 32.09 -2.52
N HIS A 245 -4.63 31.96 -3.84
CA HIS A 245 -5.96 32.04 -4.46
C HIS A 245 -6.88 30.92 -3.95
N LEU A 246 -6.39 29.67 -3.88
CA LEU A 246 -7.19 28.55 -3.38
C LEU A 246 -7.61 28.73 -1.92
N VAL A 247 -6.70 29.20 -1.06
CA VAL A 247 -7.02 29.51 0.33
C VAL A 247 -8.09 30.59 0.41
N HIS A 248 -7.91 31.70 -0.32
CA HIS A 248 -8.85 32.80 -0.35
C HIS A 248 -10.24 32.37 -0.82
N GLU A 249 -10.32 31.64 -1.94
CA GLU A 249 -11.58 31.17 -2.51
C GLU A 249 -12.31 30.23 -1.56
N SER A 250 -11.57 29.32 -0.89
CA SER A 250 -12.15 28.40 0.09
C SER A 250 -12.78 29.18 1.26
N GLU A 251 -12.07 30.16 1.82
CA GLU A 251 -12.58 30.99 2.92
C GLU A 251 -13.76 31.86 2.49
N PHE A 252 -13.70 32.45 1.30
CA PHE A 252 -14.76 33.29 0.76
C PHE A 252 -16.07 32.51 0.58
N LEU A 253 -15.99 31.26 0.10
CA LEU A 253 -17.13 30.37 -0.09
C LEU A 253 -17.58 29.66 1.20
N GLY A 254 -16.92 29.89 2.33
CA GLY A 254 -17.24 29.23 3.60
C GLY A 254 -16.91 27.74 3.65
N VAL A 255 -16.00 27.28 2.78
CA VAL A 255 -15.47 25.92 2.75
C VAL A 255 -14.23 25.83 3.65
N SER A 256 -13.97 24.66 4.26
CA SER A 256 -12.74 24.47 5.03
C SER A 256 -11.50 24.77 4.19
N ALA A 257 -10.59 25.57 4.74
CA ALA A 257 -9.31 25.90 4.12
C ALA A 257 -8.12 25.21 4.81
N GLU A 258 -8.36 24.22 5.68
CA GLU A 258 -7.29 23.56 6.46
C GLU A 258 -6.26 22.88 5.56
N PHE A 259 -6.71 22.06 4.60
CA PHE A 259 -5.83 21.38 3.65
C PHE A 259 -5.03 22.36 2.76
N PRO A 260 -5.64 23.34 2.06
CA PRO A 260 -4.87 24.27 1.25
C PRO A 260 -3.95 25.18 2.09
N LYS A 261 -4.32 25.53 3.34
CA LYS A 261 -3.42 26.25 4.25
C LYS A 261 -2.20 25.41 4.64
N LEU A 262 -2.36 24.10 4.86
CA LEU A 262 -1.23 23.21 5.13
C LEU A 262 -0.25 23.21 3.94
N VAL A 263 -0.76 22.99 2.72
CA VAL A 263 0.07 22.97 1.50
C VAL A 263 0.77 24.33 1.29
N ARG A 264 0.04 25.44 1.45
CA ARG A 264 0.61 26.79 1.37
C ARG A 264 1.70 27.01 2.42
N ALA A 265 1.46 26.65 3.67
CA ALA A 265 2.44 26.84 4.75
C ALA A 265 3.72 26.04 4.51
N MET A 266 3.63 24.87 3.85
CA MET A 266 4.82 24.13 3.42
C MET A 266 5.58 24.93 2.36
N ALA A 267 4.91 25.43 1.32
CA ALA A 267 5.55 26.24 0.27
C ALA A 267 6.19 27.52 0.84
N GLU A 268 5.53 28.21 1.76
CA GLU A 268 6.07 29.38 2.47
C GLU A 268 7.39 29.06 3.19
N ARG A 269 7.48 27.91 3.86
CA ARG A 269 8.73 27.48 4.52
C ARG A 269 9.84 27.20 3.53
N SER A 270 9.55 26.52 2.42
CA SER A 270 10.56 26.24 1.39
C SER A 270 11.07 27.54 0.73
N VAL A 271 10.17 28.47 0.43
CA VAL A 271 10.54 29.82 -0.06
C VAL A 271 11.41 30.56 0.97
N ALA A 272 11.05 30.52 2.25
CA ALA A 272 11.83 31.13 3.33
C ALA A 272 13.23 30.51 3.49
N ASN A 273 13.38 29.24 3.12
CA ASN A 273 14.67 28.53 3.09
C ASN A 273 15.50 28.80 1.81
N GLY A 274 15.03 29.69 0.92
CA GLY A 274 15.78 30.12 -0.26
C GLY A 274 15.38 29.46 -1.58
N HIS A 275 14.42 28.53 -1.57
CA HIS A 275 14.03 27.76 -2.76
C HIS A 275 12.98 28.46 -3.64
N GLY A 276 12.65 29.73 -3.40
CA GLY A 276 11.54 30.40 -4.08
C GLY A 276 11.68 30.54 -5.60
N ALA A 277 12.90 30.59 -6.12
CA ALA A 277 13.20 30.65 -7.55
C ALA A 277 13.35 29.26 -8.21
N GLU A 278 13.36 28.19 -7.42
CA GLU A 278 13.51 26.81 -7.89
C GLU A 278 12.17 26.23 -8.34
N GLY A 279 12.24 25.08 -9.03
CA GLY A 279 11.05 24.30 -9.38
C GLY A 279 10.39 23.65 -8.16
N TYR A 280 9.16 23.15 -8.32
CA TYR A 280 8.38 22.57 -7.23
C TYR A 280 9.06 21.38 -6.54
N ALA A 281 9.91 20.62 -7.25
CA ALA A 281 10.64 19.47 -6.72
C ALA A 281 11.55 19.81 -5.52
N SER A 282 11.99 21.06 -5.39
CA SER A 282 12.77 21.57 -4.23
C SER A 282 12.06 21.36 -2.88
N MET A 283 10.73 21.23 -2.89
CA MET A 283 9.92 20.92 -1.70
C MET A 283 10.33 19.62 -1.01
N ILE A 284 11.05 18.71 -1.69
CA ILE A 284 11.59 17.48 -1.10
C ILE A 284 12.44 17.76 0.16
N GLU A 285 13.16 18.88 0.20
CA GLU A 285 14.05 19.24 1.32
C GLU A 285 13.29 19.44 2.63
N LEU A 286 12.01 19.82 2.56
CA LEU A 286 11.15 19.93 3.75
C LEU A 286 10.76 18.57 4.33
N PHE A 287 10.75 17.51 3.52
CA PHE A 287 10.36 16.18 3.97
C PHE A 287 11.55 15.38 4.51
N ARG A 288 12.79 15.78 4.20
CA ARG A 288 14.01 15.12 4.68
C ARG A 288 14.30 15.37 6.16
N LYS A 289 13.71 16.40 6.77
CA LYS A 289 13.92 16.77 8.18
C LYS A 289 12.59 16.99 8.88
N PRO A 290 12.45 16.61 10.17
CA PRO A 290 11.31 17.00 10.98
C PRO A 290 11.15 18.52 11.01
N SER A 291 9.90 18.99 10.99
CA SER A 291 9.57 20.41 11.13
C SER A 291 10.06 20.93 12.49
N GLY A 292 10.99 21.89 12.48
CA GLY A 292 11.49 22.55 13.70
C GLY A 292 12.94 22.24 14.09
N THR A 293 13.63 21.34 13.37
CA THR A 293 15.09 21.19 13.51
C THR A 293 15.77 22.39 12.84
N ARG A 294 16.00 23.47 13.61
CA ARG A 294 16.89 24.56 13.17
C ARG A 294 18.31 24.02 13.13
N GLU A 295 19.02 24.25 12.03
CA GLU A 295 20.49 24.23 12.02
C GLU A 295 21.06 25.38 12.86
#